data_AF-A0A3D0TM33-F1
#
_entry.id   AF-A0A3D0TM33-F1
#
_cell.length_a   1.000
_cell.length_b   1.000
_cell.length_c   1.000
_cell.angle_alpha   90.00
_cell.angle_beta   90.00
_cell.angle_gamma   90.00
#
_symmetry.space_group_name_H-M   'P 1'
#
loop_
_entity.id
_entity.type
_entity.pdbx_description
1 polymer ?
#
loop_
_entity_poly.entity_id
_entity_poly.type
_entity_poly.pdbx_seq_one_letter_code
_entity_poly.pdbx_strand_id
1 'polypeptide(L)' 'MSDFAYTSAVDTAAAVARREVSSRELLEAALARIDRLDGPVNAVVARDDERA' A
#
# COMPACT_ATOMS: atom_id res chain seq x y z
N MET A 1 -1.54 -9.05 8.93
CA MET A 1 -1.30 -7.85 8.11
C MET A 1 -2.65 -7.18 7.90
N SER A 2 -2.90 -6.03 8.53
CA SER A 2 -4.15 -5.28 8.35
C SER A 2 -4.30 -4.94 6.87
N ASP A 3 -5.42 -5.35 6.25
CA ASP A 3 -5.64 -5.15 4.83
C ASP A 3 -6.07 -3.70 4.56
N PHE A 4 -5.10 -2.78 4.59
CA PHE A 4 -5.28 -1.37 4.27
C PHE A 4 -5.69 -1.14 2.81
N ALA A 5 -5.63 -2.17 1.97
CA ALA A 5 -5.91 -2.04 0.54
C ALA A 5 -7.35 -1.62 0.21
N TYR A 6 -8.27 -1.83 1.15
CA TYR A 6 -9.68 -1.44 1.01
C TYR A 6 -10.06 -0.29 1.94
N THR A 7 -9.10 0.26 2.68
CA THR A 7 -9.31 1.40 3.57
C THR A 7 -9.27 2.71 2.78
N SER A 8 -10.06 3.71 3.18
CA SER A 8 -10.06 5.00 2.51
C SER A 8 -8.74 5.74 2.76
N ALA A 9 -8.38 6.66 1.86
CA ALA A 9 -7.19 7.50 2.03
C ALA A 9 -7.25 8.37 3.30
N VAL A 10 -8.46 8.76 3.72
CA VAL A 10 -8.64 9.56 4.95
C VAL A 10 -8.37 8.70 6.18
N ASP A 11 -8.85 7.46 6.19
CA ASP A 11 -8.66 6.55 7.31
C ASP A 11 -7.21 6.11 7.46
N THR A 12 -6.50 5.85 6.35
CA THR A 12 -5.06 5.53 6.38
C THR A 12 -4.24 6.72 6.85
N ALA A 13 -4.55 7.94 6.38
CA ALA A 13 -3.90 9.15 6.87
C ALA A 13 -4.13 9.38 8.37
N ALA A 14 -5.35 9.11 8.85
CA ALA A 14 -5.67 9.22 10.27
C ALA A 14 -4.92 8.16 11.10
N ALA A 15 -4.77 6.93 10.61
CA ALA A 15 -3.99 5.88 11.27
C ALA A 15 -2.50 6.25 11.39
N VAL A 16 -1.92 6.87 10.35
CA VAL A 16 -0.55 7.41 10.40
C VAL A 16 -0.43 8.54 11.42
N ALA A 17 -1.38 9.48 11.43
CA ALA A 17 -1.39 10.59 12.39
C ALA A 17 -1.50 10.10 13.85
N ARG A 18 -2.25 9.02 14.07
CA ARG A 18 -2.37 8.34 15.39
C ARG A 18 -1.19 7.43 15.72
N ARG A 19 -0.20 7.28 14.83
CA ARG A 19 0.96 6.37 14.95
C ARG A 19 0.57 4.90 15.12
N GLU A 20 -0.57 4.51 14.55
CA GLU A 20 -1.03 3.11 14.52
C GLU A 20 -0.33 2.30 13.44
N VAL A 21 0.10 2.97 12.38
CA VAL A 21 0.86 2.41 11.26
C VAL A 21 1.79 3.49 10.71
N SER A 22 2.98 3.10 10.26
CA SER A 22 3.90 3.99 9.59
C SER A 22 3.61 4.09 8.09
N SER A 23 4.07 5.18 7.45
CA SER A 23 4.01 5.33 5.99
C SER A 23 4.71 4.18 5.27
N ARG A 24 5.81 3.67 5.85
CA ARG A 24 6.58 2.55 5.28
C ARG A 24 5.78 1.24 5.30
N GLU A 25 5.11 0.94 6.41
CA GLU A 25 4.27 -0.27 6.50
C GLU A 25 3.08 -0.22 5.52
N LEU A 26 2.51 0.96 5.29
CA LEU A 26 1.47 1.14 4.27
C LEU A 26 2.00 0.93 2.86
N LEU A 27 3.20 1.44 2.56
CA LEU A 27 3.87 1.23 1.26
C LEU A 27 4.14 -0.26 1.02
N GLU A 28 4.76 -0.94 1.99
CA GLU A 28 5.05 -2.37 1.91
C GLU A 28 3.78 -3.20 1.69
N ALA A 29 2.68 -2.85 2.37
CA ALA A 29 1.40 -3.52 2.18
C ALA A 29 0.82 -3.31 0.76
N ALA A 30 0.97 -2.12 0.17
CA ALA A 30 0.53 -1.83 -1.19
C ALA A 30 1.37 -2.59 -2.22
N LEU A 31 2.70 -2.58 -2.09
CA LEU A 31 3.61 -3.31 -2.98
C LEU A 31 3.36 -4.82 -2.93
N ALA A 32 3.20 -5.40 -1.73
CA ALA A 32 2.90 -6.82 -1.58
C ALA A 32 1.56 -7.21 -2.24
N ARG A 33 0.59 -6.29 -2.28
CA ARG A 33 -0.67 -6.52 -2.99
C ARG A 33 -0.48 -6.50 -4.50
N ILE A 34 0.29 -5.56 -5.02
CA ILE A 34 0.64 -5.48 -6.44
C ILE A 34 1.32 -6.80 -6.85
N ASP A 35 2.34 -7.23 -6.11
CA ASP A 35 3.08 -8.47 -6.37
C ASP A 35 2.15 -9.70 -6.44
N ARG A 36 1.10 -9.72 -5.61
CA ARG A 36 0.14 -10.84 -5.55
C ARG A 36 -0.88 -10.82 -6.69
N LEU A 37 -1.31 -9.65 -7.15
CA LEU A 37 -2.51 -9.50 -7.98
C LEU A 37 -2.26 -8.97 -9.39
N ASP A 38 -1.14 -8.28 -9.62
CA ASP A 38 -0.92 -7.60 -10.89
C ASP A 38 -0.58 -8.55 -12.05
N GLY A 39 -0.18 -9.80 -11.79
CA GLY A 39 0.06 -10.79 -12.85
C GLY A 39 -1.13 -10.96 -13.83
N PRO A 40 -2.33 -11.35 -13.35
CA PRO A 40 -3.51 -11.44 -14.21
C PRO A 40 -4.16 -10.10 -14.54
N VAL A 41 -4.00 -9.08 -13.69
CA VAL A 41 -4.65 -7.76 -13.87
C VAL A 41 -3.87 -6.90 -14.88
N ASN A 42 -2.54 -6.99 -14.85
CA ASN A 42 -1.58 -6.27 -15.68
C ASN A 42 -1.87 -4.76 -15.73
N ALA A 43 -2.13 -4.16 -14.57
CA ALA A 43 -2.41 -2.73 -14.44
C ALA A 43 -1.14 -1.91 -14.16
N VAL A 44 -0.08 -2.49 -13.60
CA VAL A 44 1.17 -1.79 -13.28
C VAL A 44 2.23 -2.07 -14.35
N VAL A 45 2.43 -1.11 -15.25
CA VAL A 45 3.39 -1.25 -16.37
C VAL A 45 4.81 -0.76 -16.06
N ALA A 46 4.98 0.01 -14.98
CA ALA A 46 6.26 0.55 -14.52
C ALA A 46 6.24 0.73 -13.00
N ARG A 47 7.40 0.58 -12.35
CA ARG A 47 7.57 0.64 -10.89
C ARG A 47 8.81 1.46 -10.52
N ASP A 48 8.70 2.24 -9.45
CA ASP A 48 9.80 3.03 -8.86
C ASP A 48 9.81 2.84 -7.34
N ASP A 49 9.91 1.57 -6.93
CA ASP A 49 9.77 1.17 -5.52
C ASP A 49 10.92 1.67 -4.64
N GLU A 50 12.11 1.85 -5.21
CA GLU A 50 13.31 2.28 -4.49
C GLU A 50 13.28 3.78 -4.12
N ARG A 51 12.51 4.60 -4.84
CA ARG A 51 12.39 6.04 -4.57
C ARG A 51 11.22 6.42 -3.66
N ALA A 52 10.33 5.47 -3.35
CA ALA A 52 9.08 5.70 -2.63
C ALA A 52 9.25 5.86 -1.11
#